data_AF-A0A2N2LSI1-F1
#
_entry.id   AF-A0A2N2LSI1-F1
#
_cell.length_a   1.000
_cell.length_b   1.000
_cell.length_c   1.000
_cell.angle_alpha   90.00
_cell.angle_beta   90.00
_cell.angle_gamma   90.00
#
_symmetry.space_group_name_H-M   'P 1'
#
loop_
_entity.id
_entity.type
_entity.pdbx_description
1 polymer ?
#
loop_
_entity_poly.entity_id
_entity_poly.type
_entity_poly.pdbx_seq_one_letter_code
_entity_poly.pdbx_strand_id
1 'polypeptide(L)'
;EISLPPDLARILFDRVIFNIELMLANQRIHADLSAFNILFWDDQITIIDFPQAIDPTQNPNSWRIFKRDVVRVCQYFQRQNVKTDPDRLAYDLWKKFRLPPVLEVDFSIQNLEEENIHIPVKNANAIELGL
;
A
#
# COMPACT_ATOMS: atom_id res chain seq x y z
N GLU A 1 16.42 -14.85 -10.95
CA GLU A 1 15.60 -14.66 -9.73
C GLU A 1 16.38 -15.27 -8.56
N ILE A 2 16.47 -14.57 -7.42
CA ILE A 2 17.21 -15.05 -6.24
C ILE A 2 16.23 -15.84 -5.36
N SER A 3 16.59 -17.06 -4.98
CA SER A 3 15.81 -17.88 -4.04
C SER A 3 16.31 -17.62 -2.63
N LEU A 4 15.42 -17.15 -1.75
CA LEU A 4 15.74 -16.88 -0.35
C LEU A 4 15.35 -18.08 0.52
N PRO A 5 16.15 -18.44 1.55
CA PRO A 5 15.69 -19.33 2.60
C PRO A 5 14.37 -18.81 3.21
N PRO A 6 13.37 -19.67 3.49
CA PRO A 6 12.05 -19.22 3.95
C PRO A 6 12.09 -18.32 5.20
N ASP A 7 12.95 -18.65 6.17
CA ASP A 7 13.10 -17.86 7.40
C ASP A 7 13.67 -16.46 7.12
N LEU A 8 14.60 -16.38 6.17
CA LEU A 8 15.18 -15.11 5.73
C LEU A 8 14.15 -14.28 4.93
N ALA A 9 13.35 -14.92 4.08
CA ALA A 9 12.32 -14.23 3.31
C ALA A 9 11.32 -13.50 4.21
N ARG A 10 10.91 -14.11 5.33
CA ARG A 10 10.03 -13.47 6.29
C ARG A 10 10.69 -12.29 6.99
N ILE A 11 11.93 -12.45 7.46
CA ILE A 11 12.69 -11.37 8.11
C ILE A 11 12.84 -10.17 7.16
N LEU A 12 13.17 -10.43 5.89
CA LEU A 12 13.32 -9.39 4.90
C LEU A 12 11.99 -8.70 4.58
N PHE A 13 10.90 -9.45 4.46
CA PHE A 13 9.57 -8.88 4.30
C PHE A 13 9.24 -7.91 5.44
N ASP A 14 9.41 -8.33 6.69
CA ASP A 14 9.12 -7.51 7.87
C ASP A 14 9.98 -6.23 7.88
N ARG A 15 11.25 -6.31 7.46
CA ARG A 15 12.13 -5.14 7.28
C ARG A 15 11.67 -4.19 6.16
N VAL A 16 11.16 -4.71 5.04
CA VAL A 16 10.59 -3.87 3.98
C VAL A 16 9.34 -3.16 4.48
N ILE A 17 8.45 -3.86 5.18
CA ILE A 17 7.25 -3.23 5.77
C ILE A 17 7.63 -2.15 6.76
N PHE A 18 8.63 -2.38 7.62
CA PHE A 18 9.14 -1.36 8.53
C PHE A 18 9.64 -0.11 7.79
N ASN A 19 10.35 -0.27 6.67
CA ASN A 19 10.77 0.87 5.85
C ASN A 19 9.58 1.61 5.20
N ILE A 20 8.55 0.88 4.75
CA ILE A 20 7.31 1.50 4.25
C ILE A 20 6.65 2.33 5.35
N GLU A 21 6.60 1.82 6.58
CA GLU A 21 6.09 2.57 7.74
C GLU A 21 6.91 3.84 8.00
N LEU A 22 8.24 3.77 7.94
CA LEU A 22 9.10 4.94 8.06
C LEU A 22 8.84 5.97 6.97
N MET A 23 8.62 5.54 5.72
CA MET A 23 8.27 6.44 4.63
C MET A 23 6.94 7.15 4.89
N LEU A 24 5.91 6.42 5.32
CA LEU A 24 4.61 7.02 5.66
C LEU A 24 4.72 7.99 6.84
N ALA A 25 5.51 7.66 7.86
CA ALA A 25 5.80 8.55 9.00
C ALA A 25 6.43 9.88 8.55
N ASN A 26 7.16 9.86 7.44
CA ASN A 26 7.81 11.02 6.83
C ASN A 26 6.98 11.62 5.67
N GLN A 27 5.68 11.30 5.57
CA GLN A 27 4.80 11.79 4.50
C GLN A 27 5.35 11.47 3.10
N ARG A 28 5.82 10.24 2.90
CA ARG A 28 6.33 9.76 1.62
C ARG A 28 5.72 8.42 1.22
N ILE A 29 5.34 8.32 -0.05
CA ILE A 29 5.09 7.07 -0.78
C ILE A 29 6.16 6.97 -1.86
N HIS A 30 6.71 5.79 -2.11
CA HIS A 30 7.77 5.61 -3.10
C HIS A 30 7.29 5.87 -4.53
N ALA A 31 6.05 5.48 -4.81
CA ALA A 31 5.39 5.56 -6.10
C ALA A 31 6.06 4.79 -7.24
N ASP A 32 7.00 3.91 -6.92
CA ASP A 32 7.47 2.83 -7.80
C ASP A 32 8.15 1.69 -7.02
N LEU A 33 7.69 1.41 -5.80
CA LEU A 33 8.34 0.38 -4.99
C LEU A 33 8.09 -1.02 -5.60
N SER A 34 9.18 -1.77 -5.74
CA SER A 34 9.19 -3.17 -6.15
C SER A 34 10.46 -3.84 -5.63
N ALA A 35 10.56 -5.16 -5.80
CA ALA A 35 11.77 -5.90 -5.43
C ALA A 35 13.04 -5.45 -6.18
N PHE A 36 12.90 -4.79 -7.33
CA PHE A 36 14.04 -4.25 -8.09
C PHE A 36 14.65 -3.02 -7.43
N ASN A 37 13.87 -2.29 -6.62
CA ASN A 37 14.29 -1.06 -5.94
C ASN A 37 14.64 -1.32 -4.46
N ILE A 38 14.86 -2.58 -4.11
CA ILE A 38 15.21 -3.03 -2.76
C ILE A 38 16.57 -3.75 -2.85
N LEU A 39 17.59 -3.14 -2.26
CA LEU A 39 18.92 -3.74 -2.14
C LEU A 39 19.01 -4.51 -0.82
N PHE A 40 19.58 -5.71 -0.90
CA PHE A 40 19.91 -6.52 0.26
C PHE A 40 21.42 -6.72 0.33
N TRP A 41 22.03 -6.27 1.42
CA TRP A 41 23.47 -6.40 1.66
C TRP A 41 23.76 -6.42 3.15
N ASP A 42 24.61 -7.36 3.59
CA ASP A 42 25.06 -7.48 4.99
C ASP A 42 23.91 -7.47 6.01
N ASP A 43 22.90 -8.32 5.74
CA ASP A 43 21.64 -8.40 6.47
C ASP A 43 20.79 -7.12 6.50
N GLN A 44 21.21 -6.03 5.85
CA GLN A 44 20.47 -4.77 5.77
C GLN A 44 19.63 -4.66 4.50
N ILE A 45 18.50 -3.95 4.63
CA ILE A 45 17.64 -3.56 3.50
C ILE A 45 17.82 -2.07 3.26
N THR A 46 18.08 -1.72 2.00
CA THR A 46 18.11 -0.33 1.54
C THR A 46 17.13 -0.16 0.39
N ILE A 47 16.15 0.72 0.57
CA ILE A 47 15.26 1.16 -0.51
C ILE A 47 15.98 2.27 -1.29
N ILE A 48 15.92 2.22 -2.61
CA ILE A 48 16.59 3.17 -3.51
C ILE A 48 15.61 3.73 -4.56
N ASP A 49 16.07 4.71 -5.35
CA ASP A 49 15.33 5.28 -6.47
C ASP A 49 14.05 6.06 -6.08
N PHE A 50 14.26 7.20 -5.42
CA PHE A 50 13.20 8.09 -4.93
C PHE A 50 12.73 9.24 -5.86
N PRO A 51 13.12 9.39 -7.15
CA PRO A 51 12.70 10.56 -7.92
C PRO A 51 11.18 10.61 -8.15
N GLN A 52 10.48 9.49 -8.00
CA GLN A 52 9.02 9.41 -8.12
C GLN A 52 8.28 9.56 -6.78
N ALA A 53 8.99 9.69 -5.66
CA ALA A 53 8.33 9.68 -4.35
C ALA A 53 7.38 10.87 -4.17
N ILE A 54 6.19 10.61 -3.65
CA ILE A 54 5.11 11.60 -3.50
C ILE A 54 4.68 11.77 -2.05
N ASP A 55 4.05 12.91 -1.76
CA ASP A 55 3.34 13.14 -0.51
C ASP A 55 1.93 12.51 -0.55
N PRO A 56 1.56 11.65 0.41
CA PRO A 56 0.27 10.97 0.44
C PRO A 56 -0.94 11.91 0.58
N THR A 57 -0.73 13.15 1.02
CA THR A 57 -1.79 14.15 1.27
C THR A 57 -2.05 15.08 0.09
N GLN A 58 -1.12 15.15 -0.87
CA GLN A 58 -1.14 16.15 -1.94
C GLN A 58 -1.69 15.61 -3.27
N ASN A 59 -1.97 14.31 -3.37
CA ASN A 59 -2.45 13.69 -4.60
C ASN A 59 -3.68 12.78 -4.34
N PRO A 60 -4.82 12.99 -5.02
CA PRO A 60 -6.00 12.13 -4.89
C PRO A 60 -5.74 10.65 -5.24
N ASN A 61 -4.73 10.37 -6.06
CA ASN A 61 -4.33 9.02 -6.45
C ASN A 61 -3.37 8.34 -5.44
N SER A 62 -2.99 9.02 -4.36
CA SER A 62 -1.97 8.52 -3.42
C SER A 62 -2.30 7.14 -2.87
N TRP A 63 -3.56 6.89 -2.52
CA TRP A 63 -4.02 5.57 -2.07
C TRP A 63 -3.73 4.49 -3.11
N ARG A 64 -4.14 4.70 -4.37
CA ARG A 64 -3.96 3.73 -5.46
C ARG A 64 -2.48 3.46 -5.72
N ILE A 65 -1.65 4.51 -5.68
CA ILE A 65 -0.20 4.42 -5.88
C ILE A 65 0.44 3.62 -4.74
N PHE A 66 0.14 3.97 -3.49
CA PHE A 66 0.61 3.26 -2.31
C PHE A 66 0.19 1.79 -2.29
N LYS A 67 -1.09 1.52 -2.56
CA LYS A 67 -1.64 0.16 -2.64
C LYS A 67 -0.88 -0.68 -3.66
N ARG A 68 -0.59 -0.13 -4.85
CA ARG A 68 0.18 -0.80 -5.90
C ARG A 68 1.59 -1.15 -5.41
N ASP A 69 2.25 -0.23 -4.71
CA ASP A 69 3.59 -0.45 -4.14
C ASP A 69 3.58 -1.61 -3.13
N VAL A 70 2.62 -1.62 -2.19
CA VAL A 70 2.45 -2.71 -1.22
C VAL A 70 2.13 -4.05 -1.89
N VAL A 71 1.25 -4.05 -2.89
CA VAL A 71 0.90 -5.26 -3.67
C VAL A 71 2.13 -5.85 -4.35
N ARG A 72 2.96 -5.02 -5.01
CA ARG A 72 4.18 -5.48 -5.70
C ARG A 72 5.18 -6.12 -4.73
N VAL A 73 5.37 -5.52 -3.56
CA VAL A 73 6.21 -6.08 -2.49
C VAL A 73 5.65 -7.42 -2.02
N CYS A 74 4.37 -7.49 -1.68
CA CYS A 74 3.72 -8.71 -1.22
C CYS A 74 3.83 -9.84 -2.27
N GLN A 75 3.55 -9.54 -3.54
CA GLN A 75 3.65 -10.51 -4.64
C GLN A 75 5.07 -11.08 -4.78
N TYR A 76 6.11 -10.27 -4.58
CA TYR A 76 7.48 -10.75 -4.58
C TYR A 76 7.72 -11.74 -3.44
N PHE A 77 7.35 -11.39 -2.20
CA PHE A 77 7.59 -12.25 -1.04
C PHE A 77 6.67 -13.48 -0.99
N GLN A 78 5.48 -13.42 -1.60
CA GLN A 78 4.61 -14.60 -1.79
C GLN A 78 5.28 -15.66 -2.66
N ARG A 79 6.03 -15.28 -3.70
CA ARG A 79 6.84 -16.24 -4.49
C ARG A 79 7.96 -16.88 -3.66
N GLN A 80 8.36 -16.23 -2.57
CA GLN A 80 9.33 -16.73 -1.58
C GLN A 80 8.64 -17.42 -0.39
N ASN A 81 7.38 -17.85 -0.57
CA ASN A 81 6.58 -18.59 0.41
C ASN A 81 6.18 -17.80 1.68
N VAL A 82 6.25 -16.45 1.63
CA VAL A 82 5.72 -15.60 2.70
C VAL A 82 4.22 -15.40 2.51
N LYS A 83 3.41 -15.78 3.51
CA LYS A 83 1.96 -15.55 3.50
C LYS A 83 1.65 -14.09 3.81
N THR A 84 0.97 -13.41 2.89
CA THR A 84 0.58 -12.00 3.02
C THR A 84 -0.82 -11.76 2.44
N ASP A 85 -1.53 -10.78 3.00
CA ASP A 85 -2.77 -10.21 2.44
C ASP A 85 -2.47 -8.76 2.02
N PRO A 86 -2.19 -8.50 0.73
CA PRO A 86 -1.72 -7.19 0.28
C PRO A 86 -2.76 -6.08 0.41
N ASP A 87 -4.04 -6.39 0.17
CA ASP A 87 -5.13 -5.42 0.24
C ASP A 87 -5.36 -4.97 1.69
N ARG A 88 -5.45 -5.95 2.60
CA ARG A 88 -5.59 -5.67 4.03
C ARG A 88 -4.37 -4.94 4.58
N LEU A 89 -3.16 -5.37 4.23
CA LEU A 89 -1.93 -4.73 4.71
C LEU A 89 -1.84 -3.27 4.26
N ALA A 90 -2.15 -2.98 2.99
CA ALA A 90 -2.19 -1.60 2.50
C ALA A 90 -3.22 -0.77 3.27
N TYR A 91 -4.42 -1.30 3.46
CA TYR A 91 -5.48 -0.61 4.20
C TYR A 91 -5.08 -0.33 5.66
N ASP A 92 -4.55 -1.33 6.36
CA ASP A 92 -4.16 -1.24 7.76
C ASP A 92 -3.03 -0.21 7.95
N LEU A 93 -2.03 -0.20 7.07
CA LEU A 93 -0.95 0.80 7.07
C LEU A 93 -1.49 2.21 6.82
N TRP A 94 -2.33 2.37 5.80
CA TRP A 94 -2.91 3.67 5.45
C TRP A 94 -3.74 4.26 6.60
N LYS A 95 -4.55 3.42 7.25
CA LYS A 95 -5.34 3.78 8.43
C LYS A 95 -4.46 4.08 9.64
N LYS A 96 -3.41 3.28 9.88
CA LYS A 96 -2.45 3.47 10.99
C LYS A 96 -1.83 4.87 10.96
N PHE A 97 -1.50 5.37 9.78
CA PHE A 97 -0.91 6.70 9.58
C PHE A 97 -1.94 7.83 9.40
N ARG A 98 -3.24 7.54 9.58
CA ARG A 98 -4.34 8.52 9.54
C ARG A 98 -4.34 9.35 8.25
N LEU A 99 -4.02 8.71 7.13
CA LEU A 99 -3.98 9.35 5.82
C LEU A 99 -5.39 9.65 5.29
N PRO A 100 -5.53 10.53 4.27
CA PRO A 100 -6.84 10.90 3.74
C PRO A 100 -7.70 9.69 3.38
N PRO A 101 -9.03 9.78 3.51
CA PRO A 101 -9.91 8.65 3.27
C PRO A 101 -9.73 8.11 1.84
N VAL A 102 -9.84 6.79 1.72
CA VAL A 102 -9.78 6.09 0.44
C VAL A 102 -11.01 6.48 -0.39
N LEU A 103 -10.80 7.34 -1.38
CA LEU A 103 -11.82 7.72 -2.35
C LEU A 103 -11.81 6.69 -3.49
N GLU A 104 -12.61 5.63 -3.38
CA GLU A 104 -12.92 4.79 -4.53
C GLU A 104 -14.05 5.43 -5.32
N VAL A 105 -13.71 6.09 -6.43
CA VAL A 105 -14.70 6.59 -7.39
C VAL A 105 -15.23 5.41 -8.18
N ASP A 106 -16.50 5.07 -7.94
CA ASP A 106 -17.22 4.05 -8.69
C ASP A 106 -17.63 4.63 -10.06
N PHE A 107 -16.83 4.37 -11.10
CA PHE A 107 -17.09 4.83 -12.46
C PHE A 107 -18.32 4.18 -13.12
N SER A 108 -18.99 3.23 -12.45
CA SER A 108 -20.27 2.69 -12.93
C SER A 108 -21.44 3.68 -12.75
N ILE A 109 -21.24 4.78 -12.01
CA ILE A 109 -22.17 5.91 -11.93
C ILE A 109 -21.90 6.88 -13.09
N GLN A 110 -22.19 6.45 -14.33
CA GLN A 110 -22.25 7.36 -15.49
C GLN A 110 -23.64 7.41 -16.14
N ASN A 111 -24.64 6.69 -15.61
CA ASN A 111 -26.00 6.62 -16.16
C ASN A 111 -27.11 6.86 -15.12
N LEU A 112 -26.99 7.87 -14.27
CA LEU A 112 -28.14 8.36 -13.50
C LEU A 112 -28.37 9.81 -13.88
N GLU A 113 -29.27 9.96 -14.86
CA GLU A 113 -29.83 11.22 -15.29
C GLU A 113 -30.46 11.98 -14.11
N GLU A 114 -30.29 13.29 -14.19
CA GLU A 114 -31.02 14.38 -13.53
C GLU A 114 -32.22 13.98 -12.65
N GLU A 115 -32.00 13.65 -11.38
CA GLU A 115 -32.99 13.90 -10.34
C GLU A 115 -32.33 13.88 -8.94
N ASN A 116 -32.15 15.07 -8.38
CA ASN A 116 -31.94 15.42 -6.96
C ASN A 116 -31.76 14.26 -5.94
N ILE A 117 -30.62 13.56 -5.89
CA ILE A 117 -30.34 12.65 -4.76
C ILE A 117 -28.85 12.63 -4.36
N HIS A 118 -28.66 12.81 -3.05
CA HIS A 118 -27.53 12.47 -2.20
C HIS A 118 -26.49 11.50 -2.79
N ILE A 119 -25.26 11.98 -2.94
CA ILE A 119 -24.07 11.22 -3.34
C ILE A 119 -23.81 10.11 -2.30
N PRO A 120 -23.98 8.81 -2.63
CA PRO A 120 -23.64 7.76 -1.70
C PRO A 120 -22.12 7.54 -1.81
N VAL A 121 -21.36 8.14 -0.90
CA VAL A 121 -19.97 7.75 -0.70
C VAL A 121 -20.01 6.33 -0.16
N LYS A 122 -19.59 5.34 -0.96
CA LYS A 122 -19.31 3.99 -0.43
C LYS A 122 -18.11 4.12 0.51
N ASN A 123 -18.37 4.40 1.78
CA ASN A 123 -17.38 4.21 2.83
C ASN A 123 -17.06 2.71 2.85
N ALA A 124 -15.81 2.35 2.55
CA ALA A 124 -15.30 0.99 2.67
C ALA A 124 -15.18 0.50 4.14
N ASN A 125 -16.09 0.93 5.02
CA ASN A 125 -16.17 0.53 6.42
C ASN A 125 -17.64 0.29 6.80
N ALA A 126 -18.21 -0.80 6.29
CA ALA A 126 -19.30 -1.51 6.94
C ALA A 126 -18.73 -2.81 7.52
N ILE A 127 -17.93 -2.68 8.59
CA ILE A 127 -17.70 -3.77 9.53
C ILE A 127 -18.11 -3.23 10.89
N GLU A 128 -19.21 -3.80 11.38
CA GLU A 128 -19.82 -3.74 12.70
C GLU A 128 -18.96 -3.11 13.82
N LEU A 129 -19.49 -2.04 14.42
CA LEU A 129 -19.30 -1.79 15.85
C LEU A 129 -20.69 -1.79 16.49
N GLY A 130 -21.10 -2.97 16.94
CA GLY A 130 -22.14 -3.10 17.93
C GLY A 130 -21.60 -2.67 19.29
N LEU A 131 -22.09 -1.54 19.78
CA LEU A 131 -22.35 -1.24 21.19
C LEU A 131 -23.63 -0.42 21.26
#